data_AF-N4ULQ6-F1
#
_entry.id   AF-N4ULQ6-F1
#
_cell.length_a   1.000
_cell.length_b   1.000
_cell.length_c   1.000
_cell.angle_alpha   90.00
_cell.angle_beta   90.00
_cell.angle_gamma   90.00
#
_symmetry.space_group_name_H-M   'P 1'
#
loop_
_entity.id
_entity.type
_entity.pdbx_description
1 polymer ?
#
loop_
_entity_poly.entity_id
_entity_poly.type
_entity_poly.pdbx_seq_one_letter_code
_entity_poly.pdbx_strand_id
1 'polypeptide(L)' 'HFPSLAIRGFCDHSNSRRNDKWQGFSGTMAAVYARDYLYQLHPGVIEAEAKAVTLMSGQFNQYLTGSCLN' A
#
# COMPACT_ATOMS: atom_id res chain seq x y z
N HIS A 1 -4.10 -12.81 8.34
CA HIS A 1 -3.87 -12.52 6.91
C HIS A 1 -4.90 -11.48 6.50
N PHE A 2 -4.47 -10.37 5.90
CA PHE A 2 -5.36 -9.28 5.46
C PHE A 2 -5.31 -9.22 3.93
N PRO A 3 -6.46 -9.28 3.23
CA PRO A 3 -6.49 -9.07 1.79
C PRO A 3 -5.95 -7.68 1.47
N SER A 4 -4.83 -7.61 0.74
CA SER A 4 -4.16 -6.34 0.46
C SER A 4 -3.63 -6.29 -0.97
N LEU A 5 -3.77 -5.13 -1.61
CA LEU A 5 -3.22 -4.83 -2.93
C LEU A 5 -2.35 -3.58 -2.83
N ALA A 6 -1.10 -3.67 -3.28
CA ALA A 6 -0.19 -2.53 -3.36
C ALA A 6 -0.13 -2.00 -4.81
N ILE A 7 -0.47 -0.73 -5.00
CA ILE A 7 -0.37 -0.03 -6.29
C ILE A 7 0.81 0.93 -6.21
N ARG A 8 1.78 0.80 -7.13
CA ARG A 8 2.95 1.69 -7.23
C ARG A 8 3.20 2.06 -8.69
N GLY A 9 3.60 3.31 -8.93
CA GLY A 9 4.08 3.72 -10.24
C GLY A 9 5.58 3.41 -10.40
N PHE A 10 6.07 3.46 -11.64
CA PHE A 10 7.50 3.36 -11.94
C PHE A 10 8.20 4.67 -11.55
N CYS A 11 8.88 4.67 -10.41
CA CYS A 11 9.51 5.86 -9.84
C CYS A 11 11.01 5.98 -10.12
N ASP A 12 11.65 4.91 -10.61
CA ASP A 12 13.03 4.92 -11.11
C ASP A 12 13.23 3.85 -12.21
N HIS A 13 14.43 3.84 -12.80
CA HIS A 13 14.84 2.85 -13.79
C HIS A 13 15.72 1.73 -13.20
N SER A 14 15.75 1.58 -11.87
CA SER A 14 16.56 0.57 -11.15
C SER A 14 18.01 0.43 -11.64
N ASN A 15 18.63 1.54 -12.06
CA ASN A 15 20.02 1.59 -12.51
C ASN A 15 20.78 2.67 -11.72
N SER A 16 22.09 2.79 -11.93
CA SER A 16 22.93 3.77 -11.21
C SER A 16 22.56 5.24 -11.50
N ARG A 17 21.71 5.50 -12.49
CA ARG A 17 21.25 6.84 -12.86
C ARG A 17 19.89 7.11 -12.25
N ARG A 18 19.89 7.61 -11.02
CA ARG A 18 18.69 8.08 -10.34
C ARG A 18 18.12 9.32 -11.06
N ASN A 19 16.84 9.28 -11.41
CA ASN A 19 16.12 10.41 -11.97
C ASN A 19 14.86 10.70 -11.14
N ASP A 20 15.03 11.58 -10.14
CA ASP A 20 13.99 11.89 -9.15
C ASP A 20 12.81 12.68 -9.75
N LYS A 21 12.94 13.19 -10.98
CA LYS A 21 11.91 14.01 -11.66
C LYS A 21 10.59 13.26 -11.86
N TRP A 22 10.65 11.93 -12.06
CA TRP A 22 9.47 11.12 -12.35
C TRP A 22 8.75 10.62 -11.10
N GLN A 23 9.34 10.76 -9.91
CA GLN A 23 8.75 10.21 -8.67
C GLN A 23 7.41 10.87 -8.34
N GLY A 24 7.31 12.19 -8.50
CA GLY A 24 6.06 12.93 -8.29
C GLY A 24 4.96 12.45 -9.23
N PHE A 25 5.25 12.39 -10.54
CA PHE A 25 4.32 11.89 -11.54
C PHE A 25 3.90 10.45 -11.28
N SER A 26 4.86 9.57 -10.97
CA SER A 26 4.65 8.17 -10.64
C SER A 26 3.72 7.99 -9.44
N GLY A 27 3.96 8.76 -8.36
CA GLY A 27 3.10 8.77 -7.17
C GLY A 27 1.69 9.25 -7.46
N THR A 28 1.55 10.35 -8.22
CA THR A 28 0.24 10.87 -8.63
C THR A 28 -0.53 9.86 -9.48
N MET A 29 0.12 9.23 -10.47
CA MET A 29 -0.52 8.22 -11.32
C MET A 29 -0.98 7.00 -10.52
N ALA A 30 -0.16 6.52 -9.57
CA ALA A 30 -0.54 5.44 -8.68
C ALA A 30 -1.77 5.79 -7.83
N ALA A 31 -1.84 7.02 -7.30
CA ALA A 31 -2.96 7.48 -6.49
C ALA A 31 -4.25 7.62 -7.31
N VAL A 32 -4.17 8.19 -8.52
CA VAL A 32 -5.31 8.31 -9.44
C VAL A 32 -5.83 6.92 -9.82
N TYR A 33 -4.93 6.00 -10.18
CA TYR A 33 -5.33 4.64 -10.52
C TYR A 33 -5.97 3.92 -9.34
N ALA A 34 -5.41 4.06 -8.13
CA ALA A 34 -6.00 3.49 -6.92
C ALA A 34 -7.42 4.02 -6.68
N ARG A 35 -7.63 5.32 -6.85
CA ARG A 35 -8.95 5.93 -6.73
C ARG A 35 -9.94 5.37 -7.77
N ASP A 36 -9.53 5.33 -9.02
CA ASP A 36 -10.38 4.86 -10.12
C ASP A 36 -10.68 3.36 -10.01
N TYR A 37 -9.75 2.58 -9.44
CA TYR A 37 -9.98 1.17 -9.10
C TYR A 37 -11.02 1.02 -7.97
N LEU A 38 -10.92 1.82 -6.90
CA LEU A 38 -11.90 1.81 -5.81
C LEU A 38 -13.32 2.15 -6.31
N TYR A 39 -13.45 3.06 -7.28
CA TYR A 39 -14.74 3.37 -7.89
C TYR A 39 -15.36 2.22 -8.69
N GLN A 40 -14.57 1.23 -9.12
CA GLN A 40 -15.07 0.05 -9.81
C GLN A 40 -15.51 -1.05 -8.84
N LEU A 41 -15.14 -0.97 -7.56
CA LEU A 41 -15.53 -1.96 -6.55
C LEU A 41 -16.93 -1.68 -6.04
N HIS A 42 -17.75 -2.73 -5.99
CA HIS A 42 -19.08 -2.63 -5.41
C HIS A 42 -18.97 -2.44 -3.87
N PRO A 43 -19.64 -1.44 -3.26
CA PRO A 43 -19.52 -1.18 -1.82
C PRO A 43 -19.80 -2.38 -0.93
N GLY A 44 -20.76 -3.24 -1.33
CA GLY A 44 -21.09 -4.46 -0.60
C GLY A 44 -19.94 -5.47 -0.48
N VAL A 45 -18.97 -5.45 -1.40
CA VAL A 45 -17.75 -6.28 -1.30
C VAL A 45 -16.84 -5.73 -0.20
N ILE A 46 -16.72 -4.41 -0.10
CA ILE A 46 -15.88 -3.74 0.91
C ILE A 46 -16.49 -3.86 2.31
N GLU A 47 -17.81 -3.72 2.43
CA GLU A 47 -18.52 -3.80 3.70
C GLU A 47 -18.49 -5.20 4.33
N ALA A 48 -18.38 -6.24 3.50
CA ALA A 48 -18.23 -7.62 3.95
C ALA A 48 -16.83 -7.93 4.51
N GLU A 49 -15.82 -7.12 4.19
CA GLU A 49 -14.44 -7.32 4.63
C GLU A 49 -14.23 -6.84 6.07
N ALA A 50 -13.41 -7.57 6.81
CA ALA A 50 -13.03 -7.19 8.16
C ALA A 50 -12.19 -5.91 8.14
N LYS A 51 -12.51 -4.96 9.03
CA LYS A 51 -11.75 -3.70 9.13
C LYS A 51 -10.29 -3.97 9.43
N ALA A 52 -9.42 -3.29 8.69
CA ALA A 52 -7.98 -3.43 8.84
C ALA A 52 -7.50 -3.16 10.28
N VAL A 53 -8.09 -2.18 10.98
CA VAL A 53 -7.78 -1.89 12.39
C VAL A 53 -8.02 -3.08 13.30
N THR A 54 -9.12 -3.83 13.09
CA THR A 54 -9.47 -5.01 13.90
C THR A 54 -8.48 -6.15 13.69
N LEU A 55 -7.99 -6.31 12.46
CA LEU A 55 -7.00 -7.34 12.13
C LEU A 55 -5.59 -6.96 12.61
N MET A 56 -5.23 -5.67 12.51
CA MET A 56 -3.90 -5.17 12.89
C MET A 56 -3.72 -5.03 14.40
N SER A 57 -4.77 -4.76 15.16
CA SER A 57 -4.69 -4.69 16.64
C SER A 57 -4.25 -6.03 17.27
N GLY A 58 -4.51 -7.16 16.61
CA GLY A 58 -4.03 -8.48 17.05
C GLY A 58 -2.59 -8.81 16.62
N GLN A 59 -2.00 -8.08 15.67
CA GLN A 59 -0.67 -8.36 15.11
C GLN A 59 0.42 -7.35 15.51
N PHE A 60 0.07 -6.17 16.03
CA PHE A 60 1.06 -5.12 16.32
C PHE A 60 2.06 -5.49 17.43
N ASN A 61 1.74 -6.46 18.28
CA ASN A 61 2.63 -6.91 19.35
C ASN A 61 3.85 -7.70 18.87
N GLN A 62 3.84 -8.27 17.65
CA GLN A 62 4.96 -9.11 17.18
C GLN A 62 6.03 -8.33 16.41
N TYR A 63 5.70 -7.13 15.91
CA TYR A 63 6.64 -6.29 15.15
C TYR A 63 7.30 -5.18 16.01
N LEU A 64 6.70 -4.80 17.15
CA LEU A 64 7.32 -3.86 18.10
C LEU A 64 8.29 -4.54 19.08
N THR A 65 8.19 -5.85 19.31
CA THR A 65 9.15 -6.62 20.13
C THR A 65 10.39 -7.05 19.34
N GLY A 66 10.44 -6.77 18.04
CA GLY A 66 11.62 -6.95 17.20
C GLY A 66 12.56 -5.74 17.25
N SER A 67 12.69 -5.08 18.40
CA SER A 67 13.81 -4.16 18.63
C SER A 67 15.09 -4.99 18.59
N CYS A 68 15.99 -4.62 17.67
CA CYS A 68 17.35 -5.12 17.57
C CYS A 68 17.96 -5.33 18.97
N LEU A 69 18.01 -6.58 19.42
CA LEU A 69 18.90 -7.02 20.48
C LEU A 69 19.81 -8.08 19.87
N ASN A 70 21.08 -7.66 19.81
CA ASN A 70 22.30 -8.27 19.24
C ASN A 70 22.62 -7.86 17.81
#